data_AF-A0A7G2M4P9-F1
#
_entry.id   AF-A0A7G2M4P9-F1
#
_cell.length_a   1.000
_cell.length_b   1.000
_cell.length_c   1.000
_cell.angle_alpha   90.00
_cell.angle_beta   90.00
_cell.angle_gamma   90.00
#
_symmetry.space_group_name_H-M   'P 1'
#
loop_
_entity.id
_entity.type
_entity.pdbx_description
1 polymer ?
#
loop_
_entity_poly.entity_id
_entity_poly.type
_entity_poly.pdbx_seq_one_letter_code
_entity_poly.pdbx_strand_id
1 'polypeptide(L)'
;MKNYMTQMREGKSFSVENNVSQTKAGRKSVICFVDNRTGMVRTDRFSDHRPILGLPGVCQYTAKSSLSRLSGMGVCLQLKALAENKLNVVGEEHSESNKRRDKEEALARSVVHGGYWREGEFRGRDGVYGDSSELAVEMNAGYLVNLTKIYVGEVGRYAALTEGEKKNMNDDFKKMFRFPVDAVAHNARITDPAKRKNALVDDMVRLWAIIEDIQNARNIPSYVNFPRAIQEVEKHLGGRNSTEINSDRSTHMNQVAISNANIAGIWKVGITHISQMQPVPGSYEILTQEEFNTEYKSQLS
;
A
#
# COMPACT_ATOMS: atom_id res chain seq x y z
N MET A 1 33.77 -31.32 -3.14
CA MET A 1 32.29 -31.34 -3.12
C MET A 1 31.78 -31.91 -1.78
N LYS A 2 31.92 -31.11 -0.72
CA LYS A 2 31.27 -31.29 0.59
C LYS A 2 31.13 -29.89 1.21
N ASN A 3 30.03 -29.66 1.92
CA ASN A 3 29.65 -28.49 2.74
C ASN A 3 28.99 -27.29 2.05
N TYR A 4 27.66 -27.35 1.95
CA TYR A 4 26.75 -26.20 1.82
C TYR A 4 25.47 -26.49 2.63
N MET A 5 25.57 -26.72 3.94
CA MET A 5 24.41 -26.99 4.81
C MET A 5 24.59 -26.54 6.27
N THR A 6 25.48 -25.59 6.56
CA THR A 6 25.62 -25.04 7.91
C THR A 6 25.95 -23.56 7.86
N GLN A 7 24.92 -22.70 7.81
CA GLN A 7 24.90 -21.32 8.34
C GLN A 7 23.55 -20.64 8.03
N MET A 8 22.49 -21.11 8.69
CA MET A 8 21.21 -20.40 8.82
C MET A 8 20.78 -20.43 10.30
N ARG A 9 21.70 -20.01 11.17
CA ARG A 9 21.44 -19.69 12.58
C ARG A 9 22.37 -18.56 12.97
N GLU A 10 21.92 -17.34 12.71
CA GLU A 10 22.32 -16.15 13.45
C GLU A 10 21.37 -15.03 13.01
N GLY A 11 20.52 -14.55 13.93
CA GLY A 11 19.63 -13.43 13.72
C GLY A 11 20.40 -12.13 13.59
N LYS A 12 21.08 -11.93 12.46
CA LYS A 12 21.78 -10.70 12.13
C LYS A 12 20.87 -9.79 11.33
N SER A 13 20.61 -8.61 11.89
CA SER A 13 20.02 -7.48 11.19
C SER A 13 21.00 -7.00 10.12
N PHE A 14 20.53 -6.82 8.88
CA PHE A 14 21.29 -6.18 7.82
C PHE A 14 20.97 -4.69 7.80
N SER A 15 22.00 -3.85 7.90
CA SER A 15 21.91 -2.40 7.67
C SER A 15 22.18 -2.12 6.19
N VAL A 16 21.27 -1.43 5.51
CA VAL A 16 21.53 -0.84 4.20
C VAL A 16 21.93 0.61 4.44
N GLU A 17 23.21 0.94 4.24
CA GLU A 17 23.68 2.32 4.29
C GLU A 17 23.39 3.02 2.96
N ASN A 18 22.41 3.93 2.95
CA ASN A 18 22.27 4.91 1.88
C ASN A 18 23.12 6.13 2.23
N ASN A 19 24.26 6.29 1.54
CA ASN A 19 25.13 7.46 1.70
C ASN A 19 24.46 8.71 1.10
N VAL A 20 24.17 9.69 1.95
CA VAL A 20 23.81 11.07 1.53
C VAL A 20 25.01 11.97 1.80
N SER A 21 25.58 12.55 0.76
CA SER A 21 26.59 13.62 0.90
C SER A 21 25.92 15.00 0.88
N GLN A 22 26.24 15.84 1.87
CA GLN A 22 25.88 17.26 1.91
C GLN A 22 27.11 18.14 2.15
N THR A 23 27.14 19.31 1.51
CA THR A 23 27.79 20.54 2.00
C THR A 23 26.79 21.69 1.74
N LYS A 24 26.62 22.75 2.53
CA LYS A 24 27.34 23.34 3.66
C LYS A 24 26.30 24.09 4.53
N ALA A 25 26.64 24.27 5.81
CA ALA A 25 25.96 25.09 6.84
C ALA A 25 24.75 24.47 7.58
N GLY A 26 25.08 23.57 8.51
CA GLY A 26 24.54 23.63 9.88
C GLY A 26 23.09 23.19 10.10
N ARG A 27 22.77 21.91 9.89
CA ARG A 27 21.57 21.28 10.50
C ARG A 27 21.85 19.83 10.89
N LYS A 28 21.20 19.40 11.98
CA LYS A 28 21.32 18.06 12.60
C LYS A 28 20.76 16.99 11.66
N SER A 29 21.54 15.94 11.41
CA SER A 29 21.07 14.74 10.73
C SER A 29 20.19 13.92 11.66
N VAL A 30 19.07 13.41 11.16
CA VAL A 30 18.27 12.38 11.84
C VAL A 30 18.36 11.13 10.97
N ILE A 31 18.80 10.03 11.56
CA ILE A 31 18.75 8.72 10.91
C ILE A 31 17.44 8.08 11.35
N CYS A 32 16.62 7.72 10.38
CA CYS A 32 15.40 6.98 10.59
C CYS A 32 15.67 5.51 10.32
N PHE A 33 15.31 4.64 11.26
CA PHE A 33 15.28 3.20 11.04
C PHE A 33 13.86 2.78 10.73
N VAL A 34 13.69 2.04 9.65
CA VAL A 34 12.43 1.38 9.32
C VAL A 34 12.62 -0.10 9.63
N ASP A 35 11.87 -0.59 10.62
CA ASP A 35 11.81 -2.03 10.89
C ASP A 35 10.81 -2.68 9.93
N ASN A 36 11.33 -3.41 8.94
CA ASN A 36 10.53 -4.08 7.91
C ASN A 36 9.64 -5.21 8.44
N ARG A 37 9.77 -5.61 9.72
CA ARG A 37 8.88 -6.60 10.34
C ARG A 37 7.65 -5.97 10.98
N THR A 38 7.75 -4.72 11.41
CA THR A 38 6.72 -4.04 12.21
C THR A 38 6.15 -2.79 11.55
N GLY A 39 6.80 -2.27 10.51
CA GLY A 39 6.41 -1.03 9.83
C GLY A 39 6.60 0.23 10.69
N MET A 40 7.28 0.12 11.84
CA MET A 40 7.49 1.24 12.74
C MET A 40 8.77 2.01 12.38
N VAL A 41 8.69 3.34 12.43
CA VAL A 41 9.83 4.24 12.26
C VAL A 41 10.37 4.63 13.64
N ARG A 42 11.66 4.36 13.89
CA ARG A 42 12.38 4.87 15.07
C ARG A 42 13.38 5.94 14.66
N THR A 43 13.47 7.00 15.45
CA THR A 43 14.44 8.08 15.28
C THR A 43 15.37 8.14 16.48
N ASP A 44 16.67 7.90 16.26
CA ASP A 44 17.69 8.09 17.29
C ASP A 44 18.56 9.31 16.96
N ARG A 45 18.97 10.05 17.99
CA ARG A 45 19.89 11.18 17.88
C ARG A 45 21.28 10.75 18.33
N PHE A 46 22.23 10.78 17.41
CA PHE A 46 23.66 10.66 17.74
C PHE A 46 24.35 12.01 17.63
N SER A 47 25.17 12.34 18.62
CA SER A 47 26.08 13.48 18.60
C SER A 47 27.52 13.00 18.43
N ASP A 48 28.19 13.64 17.48
CA ASP A 48 29.63 13.72 17.24
C ASP A 48 30.37 12.50 16.68
N HIS A 49 30.86 12.63 15.43
CA HIS A 49 32.20 12.20 14.99
C HIS A 49 32.65 12.97 13.72
N ARG A 50 33.97 13.19 13.60
CA ARG A 50 34.65 14.01 12.57
C ARG A 50 34.95 13.20 11.29
N PRO A 51 35.11 13.83 10.09
CA PRO A 51 35.37 13.11 8.85
C PRO A 51 36.86 12.82 8.60
N ILE A 52 37.14 11.65 8.03
CA ILE A 52 38.44 11.26 7.44
C ILE A 52 38.32 11.30 5.91
N LEU A 53 39.34 11.86 5.27
CA LEU A 53 39.49 12.07 3.82
C LEU A 53 39.98 10.81 3.07
N GLY A 54 39.50 10.61 1.84
CA GLY A 54 40.32 10.10 0.73
C GLY A 54 39.75 8.94 -0.11
N LEU A 55 39.33 9.22 -1.35
CA LEU A 55 39.78 8.63 -2.64
C LEU A 55 38.68 8.61 -3.74
N PRO A 56 39.06 8.61 -5.03
CA PRO A 56 38.27 9.14 -6.14
C PRO A 56 37.62 8.07 -7.04
N GLY A 57 36.62 8.51 -7.81
CA GLY A 57 36.21 7.84 -9.05
C GLY A 57 34.70 7.61 -9.16
N VAL A 58 33.97 8.60 -9.68
CA VAL A 58 32.62 8.38 -10.22
C VAL A 58 32.47 9.19 -11.51
N CYS A 59 32.05 8.50 -12.57
CA CYS A 59 31.74 9.06 -13.87
C CYS A 59 30.71 10.20 -13.78
N GLN A 60 31.05 11.34 -14.37
CA GLN A 60 30.12 12.44 -14.60
C GLN A 60 29.27 12.13 -15.84
N TYR A 61 27.94 12.06 -15.69
CA TYR A 61 27.04 12.32 -16.80
C TYR A 61 26.88 13.84 -16.94
N THR A 62 27.47 14.41 -17.99
CA THR A 62 27.32 15.81 -18.38
C THR A 62 26.06 16.01 -19.20
N ALA A 63 25.02 16.54 -18.55
CA ALA A 63 23.96 17.29 -19.22
C ALA A 63 23.85 18.66 -18.52
N LYS A 64 24.82 19.55 -18.79
CA LYS A 64 24.83 20.94 -18.31
C LYS A 64 25.36 21.86 -19.40
N SER A 65 24.50 22.29 -20.31
CA SER A 65 24.74 23.49 -21.14
C SER A 65 23.50 23.92 -21.94
N SER A 66 22.36 24.13 -21.28
CA SER A 66 21.22 24.85 -21.90
C SER A 66 20.13 25.35 -20.95
N LEU A 67 20.12 24.95 -19.66
CA LEU A 67 19.02 25.26 -18.74
C LEU A 67 19.04 26.66 -18.08
N SER A 68 20.02 27.52 -18.34
CA SER A 68 20.14 28.82 -17.64
C SER A 68 19.26 29.95 -18.19
N ARG A 69 18.45 29.72 -19.23
CA ARG A 69 17.58 30.76 -19.82
C ARG A 69 16.07 30.56 -19.61
N LEU A 70 15.65 29.55 -18.85
CA LEU A 70 14.22 29.28 -18.62
C LEU A 70 13.73 29.59 -17.20
N SER A 71 14.49 30.36 -16.41
CA SER A 71 14.14 30.70 -15.01
C SER A 71 12.92 31.63 -14.81
N GLY A 72 12.10 31.86 -15.84
CA GLY A 72 10.86 32.64 -15.76
C GLY A 72 9.60 31.92 -16.26
N MET A 73 9.74 30.71 -16.77
CA MET A 73 8.63 29.82 -17.06
C MET A 73 8.84 28.63 -16.13
N GLY A 74 7.88 28.30 -15.26
CA GLY A 74 7.93 27.09 -14.44
C GLY A 74 8.04 25.87 -15.36
N VAL A 75 9.27 25.48 -15.72
CA VAL A 75 9.52 24.33 -16.58
C VAL A 75 9.24 23.11 -15.73
N CYS A 76 8.12 22.48 -16.05
CA CYS A 76 7.77 21.15 -15.63
C CYS A 76 8.88 20.18 -16.02
N LEU A 77 9.50 19.51 -15.04
CA LEU A 77 10.32 18.33 -15.30
C LEU A 77 9.45 17.09 -15.12
N GLN A 78 8.52 16.82 -16.03
CA GLN A 78 7.85 15.52 -16.04
C GLN A 78 8.92 14.43 -16.25
N LEU A 79 9.17 13.62 -15.22
CA LEU A 79 10.24 12.61 -15.28
C LEU A 79 9.91 11.50 -16.29
N LYS A 80 8.62 11.21 -16.45
CA LYS A 80 8.11 10.29 -17.46
C LYS A 80 6.82 10.82 -18.06
N ALA A 81 6.82 11.05 -19.38
CA ALA A 81 5.66 11.52 -20.12
C ALA A 81 4.52 10.50 -20.07
N LEU A 82 3.28 11.00 -19.93
CA LEU A 82 2.09 10.18 -20.13
C LEU A 82 1.99 9.78 -21.60
N ALA A 83 1.67 8.51 -21.88
CA ALA A 83 1.40 8.07 -23.24
C ALA A 83 -0.02 8.46 -23.64
N GLU A 84 -0.14 9.31 -24.66
CA GLU A 84 -1.41 9.64 -25.28
C GLU A 84 -2.08 8.39 -25.87
N ASN A 85 -3.42 8.34 -25.81
CA ASN A 85 -4.23 7.27 -26.41
C ASN A 85 -3.89 5.86 -25.90
N LYS A 86 -3.29 5.74 -24.71
CA LYS A 86 -2.95 4.49 -24.05
C LYS A 86 -3.37 4.48 -22.59
N LEU A 87 -3.37 3.28 -22.01
CA LEU A 87 -3.55 3.12 -20.57
C LEU A 87 -2.26 3.53 -19.86
N ASN A 88 -2.39 4.42 -18.89
CA ASN A 88 -1.33 4.84 -17.98
C ASN A 88 -1.71 4.36 -16.58
N VAL A 89 -1.01 3.33 -16.08
CA VAL A 89 -1.17 2.82 -14.72
C VAL A 89 -0.25 3.61 -13.80
N VAL A 90 -0.84 4.33 -12.85
CA VAL A 90 -0.14 5.30 -12.02
C VAL A 90 -0.23 4.90 -10.56
N GLY A 91 0.93 4.76 -9.91
CA GLY A 91 1.03 4.53 -8.48
C GLY A 91 0.43 5.67 -7.68
N GLU A 92 -0.31 5.34 -6.62
CA GLU A 92 -0.93 6.34 -5.76
C GLU A 92 -0.79 6.06 -4.27
N GLU A 93 -0.77 7.16 -3.52
CA GLU A 93 -1.09 7.20 -2.11
C GLU A 93 -2.42 7.96 -1.96
N HIS A 94 -3.46 7.28 -1.44
CA HIS A 94 -4.83 7.79 -1.48
C HIS A 94 -4.99 9.18 -0.82
N SER A 95 -4.20 9.47 0.23
CA SER A 95 -4.26 10.74 0.96
C SER A 95 -3.83 11.94 0.09
N GLU A 96 -2.92 11.72 -0.85
CA GLU A 96 -2.39 12.73 -1.75
C GLU A 96 -3.29 12.92 -2.98
N SER A 97 -3.69 11.82 -3.63
CA SER A 97 -4.57 11.84 -4.80
C SER A 97 -5.91 12.53 -4.52
N ASN A 98 -6.47 12.34 -3.32
CA ASN A 98 -7.74 12.99 -2.94
C ASN A 98 -7.70 14.51 -3.07
N LYS A 99 -6.54 15.15 -2.87
CA LYS A 99 -6.40 16.62 -2.93
C LYS A 99 -6.24 17.15 -4.35
N ARG A 100 -5.89 16.30 -5.31
CA ARG A 100 -5.56 16.69 -6.69
C ARG A 100 -6.46 16.04 -7.73
N ARG A 101 -7.41 15.20 -7.31
CA ARG A 101 -8.24 14.37 -8.19
C ARG A 101 -8.84 15.14 -9.37
N ASP A 102 -9.46 16.29 -9.13
CA ASP A 102 -10.06 17.10 -10.20
C ASP A 102 -9.04 17.50 -11.29
N LYS A 103 -7.79 17.78 -10.89
CA LYS A 103 -6.69 18.09 -11.80
C LYS A 103 -6.19 16.84 -12.52
N GLU A 104 -6.13 15.70 -11.83
CA GLU A 104 -5.74 14.43 -12.43
C GLU A 104 -6.75 13.94 -13.47
N GLU A 105 -8.03 14.12 -13.21
CA GLU A 105 -9.10 13.87 -14.17
C GLU A 105 -9.03 14.83 -15.36
N ALA A 106 -8.72 16.11 -15.12
CA ALA A 106 -8.51 17.07 -16.21
C ALA A 106 -7.34 16.65 -17.09
N LEU A 107 -6.22 16.22 -16.49
CA LEU A 107 -5.04 15.74 -17.20
C LEU A 107 -5.33 14.49 -18.05
N ALA A 108 -6.06 13.52 -17.49
CA ALA A 108 -6.49 12.33 -18.22
C ALA A 108 -7.27 12.70 -19.49
N ARG A 109 -8.16 13.70 -19.39
CA ARG A 109 -8.97 14.16 -20.54
C ARG A 109 -8.16 15.00 -21.55
N SER A 110 -7.35 15.93 -21.07
CA SER A 110 -6.69 16.91 -21.94
C SER A 110 -5.38 16.41 -22.56
N VAL A 111 -4.65 15.54 -21.86
CA VAL A 111 -3.33 15.04 -22.31
C VAL A 111 -3.45 13.60 -22.80
N VAL A 112 -4.04 12.70 -22.01
CA VAL A 112 -4.12 11.28 -22.40
C VAL A 112 -5.26 11.03 -23.39
N HIS A 113 -6.25 11.94 -23.45
CA HIS A 113 -7.48 11.81 -24.22
C HIS A 113 -8.32 10.58 -23.82
N GLY A 114 -8.36 10.31 -22.51
CA GLY A 114 -8.92 9.09 -21.96
C GLY A 114 -9.72 9.25 -20.68
N GLY A 115 -10.10 8.11 -20.11
CA GLY A 115 -10.77 8.06 -18.82
C GLY A 115 -9.83 8.24 -17.63
N TYR A 116 -10.41 8.39 -16.45
CA TYR A 116 -9.71 8.38 -15.18
C TYR A 116 -10.43 7.41 -14.25
N TRP A 117 -9.68 6.49 -13.64
CA TRP A 117 -10.22 5.45 -12.77
C TRP A 117 -9.40 5.31 -11.50
N ARG A 118 -10.08 5.18 -10.37
CA ARG A 118 -9.47 4.70 -9.13
C ARG A 118 -9.28 3.18 -9.18
N GLU A 119 -8.53 2.64 -8.21
CA GLU A 119 -8.17 1.22 -8.15
C GLU A 119 -9.37 0.29 -8.37
N GLY A 120 -10.44 0.46 -7.59
CA GLY A 120 -11.67 -0.34 -7.68
C GLY A 120 -12.69 0.10 -8.74
N GLU A 121 -12.42 1.16 -9.51
CA GLU A 121 -13.35 1.67 -10.53
C GLU A 121 -13.00 1.16 -11.93
N PHE A 122 -11.74 0.80 -12.18
CA PHE A 122 -11.31 0.32 -13.48
C PHE A 122 -11.91 -1.05 -13.77
N ARG A 123 -12.41 -1.24 -14.99
CA ARG A 123 -12.94 -2.51 -15.46
C ARG A 123 -12.34 -2.85 -16.81
N GLY A 124 -12.03 -4.12 -16.99
CA GLY A 124 -11.69 -4.65 -18.29
C GLY A 124 -12.88 -4.68 -19.24
N ARG A 125 -12.61 -4.95 -20.52
CA ARG A 125 -13.63 -5.09 -21.57
C ARG A 125 -14.67 -6.19 -21.30
N ASP A 126 -14.31 -7.20 -20.53
CA ASP A 126 -15.17 -8.28 -20.06
C ASP A 126 -16.02 -7.89 -18.83
N GLY A 127 -15.90 -6.66 -18.35
CA GLY A 127 -16.58 -6.15 -17.16
C GLY A 127 -15.92 -6.56 -15.84
N VAL A 128 -14.82 -7.31 -15.88
CA VAL A 128 -14.05 -7.72 -14.69
C VAL A 128 -13.34 -6.51 -14.12
N TYR A 129 -13.41 -6.34 -12.79
CA TYR A 129 -12.70 -5.25 -12.12
C TYR A 129 -11.19 -5.42 -12.21
N GLY A 130 -10.48 -4.31 -12.43
CA GLY A 130 -9.03 -4.25 -12.44
C GLY A 130 -8.41 -4.68 -11.12
N ASP A 131 -9.06 -4.32 -10.01
CA ASP A 131 -8.82 -4.90 -8.71
C ASP A 131 -9.84 -6.02 -8.42
N SER A 132 -9.37 -7.25 -8.23
CA SER A 132 -10.27 -8.38 -7.96
C SER A 132 -10.96 -8.18 -6.61
N SER A 133 -12.28 -8.10 -6.64
CA SER A 133 -13.10 -8.02 -5.43
C SER A 133 -12.88 -9.19 -4.47
N GLU A 134 -12.67 -10.39 -5.01
CA GLU A 134 -12.42 -11.60 -4.24
C GLU A 134 -11.08 -11.52 -3.52
N LEU A 135 -10.00 -11.15 -4.22
CA LEU A 135 -8.68 -10.98 -3.61
C LEU A 135 -8.65 -9.80 -2.63
N ALA A 136 -9.41 -8.73 -2.90
CA ALA A 136 -9.57 -7.63 -1.96
C ALA A 136 -10.29 -8.07 -0.67
N VAL A 137 -11.28 -8.96 -0.76
CA VAL A 137 -11.92 -9.58 0.42
C VAL A 137 -10.91 -10.44 1.19
N GLU A 138 -10.14 -11.30 0.51
CA GLU A 138 -9.10 -12.11 1.15
C GLU A 138 -8.05 -11.25 1.87
N MET A 139 -7.60 -10.16 1.24
CA MET A 139 -6.62 -9.25 1.83
C MET A 139 -7.17 -8.60 3.11
N ASN A 140 -8.41 -8.09 3.06
CA ASN A 140 -9.05 -7.50 4.23
C ASN A 140 -9.31 -8.54 5.33
N ALA A 141 -9.64 -9.78 4.96
CA ALA A 141 -9.79 -10.88 5.90
C ALA A 141 -8.48 -11.21 6.62
N GLY A 142 -7.37 -11.32 5.87
CA GLY A 142 -6.05 -11.54 6.44
C GLY A 142 -5.61 -10.40 7.35
N TYR A 143 -5.88 -9.16 6.96
CA TYR A 143 -5.63 -7.99 7.80
C TYR A 143 -6.44 -8.03 9.10
N LEU A 144 -7.73 -8.35 9.02
CA LEU A 144 -8.61 -8.52 10.18
C LEU A 144 -8.13 -9.62 11.11
N VAL A 145 -7.75 -10.80 10.59
CA VAL A 145 -7.15 -11.88 11.39
C VAL A 145 -5.89 -11.40 12.11
N ASN A 146 -5.00 -10.69 11.43
CA ASN A 146 -3.76 -10.19 12.03
C ASN A 146 -4.00 -9.16 13.12
N LEU A 147 -4.85 -8.16 12.86
CA LEU A 147 -5.28 -7.19 13.88
C LEU A 147 -5.89 -7.91 15.08
N THR A 148 -6.70 -8.93 14.80
CA THR A 148 -7.38 -9.70 15.83
C THR A 148 -6.40 -10.47 16.69
N LYS A 149 -5.39 -11.13 16.11
CA LYS A 149 -4.36 -11.85 16.86
C LYS A 149 -3.55 -10.94 17.78
N ILE A 150 -3.15 -9.77 17.28
CA ILE A 150 -2.48 -8.74 18.08
C ILE A 150 -3.37 -8.36 19.26
N TYR A 151 -4.65 -8.16 18.98
CA TYR A 151 -5.63 -7.74 19.97
C TYR A 151 -5.97 -8.81 21.01
N VAL A 152 -6.10 -10.09 20.64
CA VAL A 152 -6.32 -11.19 21.61
C VAL A 152 -5.24 -11.21 22.69
N GLY A 153 -3.99 -10.90 22.32
CA GLY A 153 -2.90 -10.73 23.29
C GLY A 153 -3.16 -9.61 24.30
N GLU A 154 -3.73 -8.49 23.84
CA GLU A 154 -4.06 -7.34 24.70
C GLU A 154 -5.38 -7.53 25.48
N VAL A 155 -6.37 -8.24 24.92
CA VAL A 155 -7.66 -8.54 25.59
C VAL A 155 -7.47 -9.43 26.82
N GLY A 156 -6.46 -10.30 26.83
CA GLY A 156 -6.07 -11.02 28.04
C GLY A 156 -5.79 -10.09 29.23
N ARG A 157 -5.42 -8.83 28.97
CA ARG A 157 -5.24 -7.78 29.98
C ARG A 157 -6.49 -6.93 30.22
N TYR A 158 -7.53 -7.02 29.39
CA TYR A 158 -8.71 -6.16 29.44
C TYR A 158 -9.43 -6.17 30.79
N ALA A 159 -9.52 -7.36 31.41
CA ALA A 159 -10.12 -7.50 32.74
C ALA A 159 -9.35 -6.72 33.83
N ALA A 160 -8.04 -6.51 33.63
CA ALA A 160 -7.17 -5.79 34.55
C ALA A 160 -7.06 -4.27 34.24
N LEU A 161 -7.64 -3.80 33.14
CA LEU A 161 -7.63 -2.38 32.78
C LEU A 161 -8.62 -1.57 33.64
N THR A 162 -8.27 -0.32 33.90
CA THR A 162 -9.20 0.69 34.44
C THR A 162 -10.31 1.01 33.43
N GLU A 163 -11.41 1.59 33.89
CA GLU A 163 -12.54 1.96 33.00
C GLU A 163 -12.13 2.96 31.91
N GLY A 164 -11.23 3.90 32.23
CA GLY A 164 -10.69 4.85 31.26
C GLY A 164 -9.83 4.17 30.18
N GLU A 165 -9.00 3.21 30.57
CA GLU A 165 -8.19 2.42 29.62
C GLU A 165 -9.04 1.53 28.73
N LYS A 166 -10.09 0.89 29.30
CA LYS A 166 -11.07 0.11 28.53
C LYS A 166 -11.76 0.96 27.47
N LYS A 167 -12.18 2.17 27.84
CA LYS A 167 -12.81 3.11 26.90
C LYS A 167 -11.87 3.50 25.76
N ASN A 168 -10.63 3.89 26.07
CA ASN A 168 -9.64 4.27 25.06
C ASN A 168 -9.34 3.11 24.10
N MET A 169 -9.14 1.90 24.66
CA MET A 169 -8.94 0.70 23.87
C MET A 169 -10.13 0.39 22.95
N ASN A 170 -11.36 0.54 23.44
CA ASN A 170 -12.57 0.37 22.63
C ASN A 170 -12.66 1.39 21.47
N ASP A 171 -12.28 2.64 21.69
CA ASP A 171 -12.32 3.68 20.66
C ASP A 171 -11.27 3.44 19.55
N ASP A 172 -10.05 3.05 19.94
CA ASP A 172 -9.01 2.70 18.97
C ASP A 172 -9.37 1.43 18.21
N PHE A 173 -9.99 0.46 18.89
CA PHE A 173 -10.50 -0.75 18.27
C PHE A 173 -11.59 -0.46 17.24
N LYS A 174 -12.55 0.43 17.54
CA LYS A 174 -13.55 0.87 16.57
C LYS A 174 -12.90 1.48 15.32
N LYS A 175 -11.87 2.31 15.49
CA LYS A 175 -11.17 2.93 14.34
C LYS A 175 -10.44 1.90 13.50
N MET A 176 -9.74 0.95 14.13
CA MET A 176 -8.96 -0.08 13.43
C MET A 176 -9.83 -1.06 12.65
N PHE A 177 -10.95 -1.49 13.22
CA PHE A 177 -11.78 -2.54 12.62
C PHE A 177 -12.86 -2.02 11.66
N ARG A 178 -13.29 -0.77 11.79
CA ARG A 178 -14.36 -0.22 10.95
C ARG A 178 -14.00 -0.22 9.47
N PHE A 179 -12.79 0.23 9.11
CA PHE A 179 -12.41 0.34 7.70
C PHE A 179 -12.36 -1.03 6.98
N PRO A 180 -11.67 -2.07 7.51
CA PRO A 180 -11.66 -3.38 6.86
C PRO A 180 -13.04 -4.02 6.75
N VAL A 181 -13.90 -3.81 7.76
CA VAL A 181 -15.27 -4.36 7.77
C VAL A 181 -16.14 -3.67 6.73
N ASP A 182 -16.12 -2.34 6.69
CA ASP A 182 -16.84 -1.57 5.68
C ASP A 182 -16.36 -1.95 4.26
N ALA A 183 -15.04 -2.15 4.08
CA ALA A 183 -14.45 -2.59 2.82
C ALA A 183 -14.91 -3.99 2.44
N VAL A 184 -14.97 -4.94 3.38
CA VAL A 184 -15.44 -6.31 3.13
C VAL A 184 -16.92 -6.31 2.81
N ALA A 185 -17.74 -5.59 3.56
CA ALA A 185 -19.16 -5.48 3.29
C ALA A 185 -19.44 -4.83 1.93
N HIS A 186 -18.64 -3.81 1.56
CA HIS A 186 -18.72 -3.17 0.25
C HIS A 186 -18.34 -4.15 -0.87
N ASN A 187 -17.20 -4.83 -0.75
CA ASN A 187 -16.71 -5.78 -1.75
C ASN A 187 -17.62 -7.00 -1.86
N ALA A 188 -18.19 -7.49 -0.76
CA ALA A 188 -19.16 -8.58 -0.73
C ALA A 188 -20.49 -8.21 -1.41
N ARG A 189 -20.86 -6.92 -1.44
CA ARG A 189 -22.03 -6.45 -2.21
C ARG A 189 -21.73 -6.37 -3.70
N ILE A 190 -20.47 -6.15 -4.07
CA ILE A 190 -20.02 -6.06 -5.46
C ILE A 190 -19.85 -7.46 -6.06
N THR A 191 -19.45 -8.46 -5.27
CA THR A 191 -19.46 -9.85 -5.70
C THR A 191 -20.89 -10.30 -6.00
N ASP A 192 -21.08 -10.88 -7.18
CA ASP A 192 -22.35 -11.45 -7.67
C ASP A 192 -23.15 -12.14 -6.55
N PRO A 193 -24.43 -11.78 -6.30
CA PRO A 193 -25.29 -12.45 -5.34
C PRO A 193 -25.38 -13.96 -5.50
N ALA A 194 -25.18 -14.52 -6.70
CA ALA A 194 -25.07 -15.96 -6.93
C ALA A 194 -23.74 -16.55 -6.42
N LYS A 195 -22.68 -15.73 -6.38
CA LYS A 195 -21.37 -16.02 -5.79
C LYS A 195 -21.25 -15.61 -4.30
N ARG A 196 -22.30 -15.04 -3.69
CA ARG A 196 -22.38 -14.76 -2.22
C ARG A 196 -22.20 -15.98 -1.34
N LYS A 197 -22.13 -17.20 -1.89
CA LYS A 197 -21.60 -18.38 -1.20
C LYS A 197 -20.08 -18.28 -1.01
N ASN A 198 -19.59 -17.13 -0.57
CA ASN A 198 -18.21 -17.03 -0.14
C ASN A 198 -18.24 -17.19 1.37
N ALA A 199 -18.06 -18.42 1.85
CA ALA A 199 -18.07 -18.75 3.27
C ALA A 199 -17.11 -17.86 4.09
N LEU A 200 -16.08 -17.31 3.44
CA LEU A 200 -15.22 -16.27 3.98
C LEU A 200 -16.00 -15.02 4.42
N VAL A 201 -16.92 -14.49 3.59
CA VAL A 201 -17.74 -13.32 3.94
C VAL A 201 -18.62 -13.62 5.15
N ASP A 202 -19.25 -14.79 5.20
CA ASP A 202 -20.07 -15.20 6.35
C ASP A 202 -19.24 -15.29 7.64
N ASP A 203 -18.02 -15.83 7.56
CA ASP A 203 -17.10 -15.91 8.68
C ASP A 203 -16.61 -14.53 9.13
N MET A 204 -16.41 -13.61 8.21
CA MET A 204 -16.06 -12.23 8.53
C MET A 204 -17.22 -11.47 9.20
N VAL A 205 -18.46 -11.68 8.75
CA VAL A 205 -19.65 -11.14 9.40
C VAL A 205 -19.81 -11.71 10.82
N ARG A 206 -19.54 -13.00 11.01
CA ARG A 206 -19.53 -13.64 12.34
C ARG A 206 -18.43 -13.07 13.24
N LEU A 207 -17.22 -12.91 12.72
CA LEU A 207 -16.12 -12.30 13.45
C LEU A 207 -16.47 -10.87 13.87
N TRP A 208 -17.08 -10.09 12.98
CA TRP A 208 -17.56 -8.75 13.27
C TRP A 208 -18.61 -8.71 14.39
N ALA A 209 -19.61 -9.59 14.36
CA ALA A 209 -20.61 -9.65 15.42
C ALA A 209 -19.97 -9.88 16.80
N ILE A 210 -18.94 -10.74 16.89
CA ILE A 210 -18.19 -10.97 18.13
C ILE A 210 -17.42 -9.70 18.54
N ILE A 211 -16.80 -9.00 17.60
CA ILE A 211 -16.10 -7.72 17.81
C ILE A 211 -17.07 -6.66 18.37
N GLU A 212 -18.28 -6.54 17.81
CA GLU A 212 -19.30 -5.61 18.29
C GLU A 212 -19.79 -5.97 19.71
N ASP A 213 -19.99 -7.25 20.01
CA ASP A 213 -20.38 -7.70 21.35
C ASP A 213 -19.33 -7.31 22.40
N ILE A 214 -18.05 -7.51 22.08
CA ILE A 214 -16.91 -7.12 22.93
C ILE A 214 -16.89 -5.59 23.12
N GLN A 215 -17.02 -4.82 22.03
CA GLN A 215 -17.00 -3.35 22.07
C GLN A 215 -18.11 -2.76 22.93
N ASN A 216 -19.29 -3.39 22.91
CA ASN A 216 -20.44 -2.89 23.64
C ASN A 216 -20.51 -3.43 25.08
N ALA A 217 -19.52 -4.21 25.52
CA ALA A 217 -19.50 -4.89 26.81
C ALA A 217 -20.79 -5.69 27.11
N ARG A 218 -21.53 -6.10 26.06
CA ARG A 218 -22.85 -6.73 26.20
C ARG A 218 -22.74 -8.18 26.62
N ASN A 219 -21.63 -8.84 26.30
CA ASN A 219 -21.44 -10.25 26.62
C ASN A 219 -19.95 -10.61 26.69
N ILE A 220 -19.41 -10.73 27.91
CA ILE A 220 -18.06 -11.25 28.14
C ILE A 220 -17.87 -12.65 27.50
N PRO A 221 -18.82 -13.61 27.56
CA PRO A 221 -18.64 -14.95 26.97
C PRO A 221 -18.32 -14.99 25.47
N SER A 222 -18.56 -13.91 24.72
CA SER A 222 -18.23 -13.82 23.29
C SER A 222 -16.71 -13.93 23.03
N TYR A 223 -15.85 -13.62 24.02
CA TYR A 223 -14.39 -13.81 23.88
C TYR A 223 -14.01 -15.28 23.64
N VAL A 224 -14.79 -16.22 24.18
CA VAL A 224 -14.51 -17.66 24.08
C VAL A 224 -14.64 -18.16 22.65
N ASN A 225 -15.55 -17.56 21.87
CA ASN A 225 -15.78 -17.92 20.47
C ASN A 225 -14.81 -17.25 19.50
N PHE A 226 -14.05 -16.26 19.98
CA PHE A 226 -13.19 -15.43 19.15
C PHE A 226 -12.03 -16.20 18.51
N PRO A 227 -11.27 -17.05 19.23
CA PRO A 227 -10.24 -17.89 18.61
C PRO A 227 -10.79 -18.82 17.53
N ARG A 228 -11.99 -19.37 17.73
CA ARG A 228 -12.65 -20.23 16.75
C ARG A 228 -13.04 -19.47 15.49
N ALA A 229 -13.61 -18.27 15.62
CA ALA A 229 -13.95 -17.44 14.47
C ALA A 229 -12.71 -17.06 13.63
N ILE A 230 -11.59 -16.75 14.29
CA ILE A 230 -10.31 -16.50 13.60
C ILE A 230 -9.86 -17.75 12.82
N GLN A 231 -9.89 -18.93 13.45
CA GLN A 231 -9.46 -20.18 12.82
C GLN A 231 -10.28 -20.52 11.57
N GLU A 232 -11.59 -20.25 11.57
CA GLU A 232 -12.41 -20.48 10.36
C GLU A 232 -12.05 -19.50 9.24
N VAL A 233 -11.79 -18.22 9.54
CA VAL A 233 -11.29 -17.26 8.53
C VAL A 233 -9.92 -17.69 8.00
N GLU A 234 -8.99 -18.09 8.86
CA GLU A 234 -7.66 -18.58 8.46
C GLU A 234 -7.72 -19.82 7.58
N LYS A 235 -8.63 -20.74 7.91
CA LYS A 235 -8.88 -21.95 7.13
C LYS A 235 -9.36 -21.60 5.72
N HIS A 236 -10.26 -20.61 5.57
CA HIS A 236 -10.70 -20.13 4.27
C HIS A 236 -9.61 -19.41 3.49
N LEU A 237 -8.71 -18.70 4.18
CA LEU A 237 -7.52 -18.11 3.57
C LEU A 237 -6.48 -19.17 3.16
N GLY A 238 -6.64 -20.44 3.55
CA GLY A 238 -5.73 -21.51 3.18
C GLY A 238 -4.29 -21.31 3.69
N GLY A 239 -4.12 -20.54 4.78
CA GLY A 239 -2.81 -20.18 5.32
C GLY A 239 -2.06 -19.12 4.50
N ARG A 240 -2.69 -18.53 3.47
CA ARG A 240 -2.09 -17.45 2.69
C ARG A 240 -1.88 -16.22 3.56
N ASN A 241 -0.70 -15.60 3.44
CA ASN A 241 -0.41 -14.35 4.11
C ASN A 241 -0.75 -13.13 3.21
N SER A 242 -0.74 -11.94 3.81
CA SER A 242 -1.08 -10.70 3.11
C SER A 242 -0.15 -10.38 1.94
N THR A 243 1.12 -10.81 2.00
CA THR A 243 2.09 -10.62 0.91
C THR A 243 1.72 -11.45 -0.31
N GLU A 244 1.33 -12.72 -0.10
CA GLU A 244 0.90 -13.61 -1.18
C GLU A 244 -0.38 -13.11 -1.83
N ILE A 245 -1.37 -12.70 -1.03
CA ILE A 245 -2.63 -12.15 -1.55
C ILE A 245 -2.38 -10.85 -2.32
N ASN A 246 -1.52 -9.96 -1.80
CA ASN A 246 -1.17 -8.72 -2.48
C ASN A 246 -0.44 -8.97 -3.81
N SER A 247 0.44 -9.97 -3.86
CA SER A 247 1.12 -10.39 -5.09
C SER A 247 0.12 -10.87 -6.14
N ASP A 248 -0.89 -11.64 -5.75
CA ASP A 248 -1.95 -12.09 -6.65
C ASP A 248 -2.81 -10.92 -7.14
N ARG A 249 -3.14 -9.94 -6.26
CA ARG A 249 -3.83 -8.71 -6.67
C ARG A 249 -3.02 -7.95 -7.72
N SER A 250 -1.73 -7.75 -7.50
CA SER A 250 -0.84 -7.10 -8.47
C SER A 250 -0.77 -7.85 -9.80
N THR A 251 -0.75 -9.20 -9.75
CA THR A 251 -0.74 -10.05 -10.94
C THR A 251 -2.04 -9.91 -11.73
N HIS A 252 -3.18 -9.95 -11.04
CA HIS A 252 -4.51 -9.73 -11.63
C HIS A 252 -4.61 -8.34 -12.25
N MET A 253 -4.21 -7.29 -11.52
CA MET A 253 -4.17 -5.91 -12.03
C MET A 253 -3.31 -5.79 -13.29
N ASN A 254 -2.14 -6.45 -13.33
CA ASN A 254 -1.28 -6.46 -14.51
C ASN A 254 -1.96 -7.12 -15.71
N GLN A 255 -2.61 -8.28 -15.51
CA GLN A 255 -3.34 -8.97 -16.57
C GLN A 255 -4.50 -8.13 -17.11
N VAL A 256 -5.25 -7.45 -16.22
CA VAL A 256 -6.32 -6.53 -16.64
C VAL A 256 -5.73 -5.33 -17.39
N ALA A 257 -4.61 -4.75 -16.94
CA ALA A 257 -3.94 -3.67 -17.67
C ALA A 257 -3.50 -4.12 -19.08
N ILE A 258 -2.88 -5.30 -19.21
CA ILE A 258 -2.41 -5.85 -20.50
C ILE A 258 -3.57 -6.06 -21.47
N SER A 259 -4.66 -6.67 -21.02
CA SER A 259 -5.86 -6.91 -21.86
C SER A 259 -6.58 -5.62 -22.28
N ASN A 260 -6.31 -4.52 -21.57
CA ASN A 260 -6.91 -3.21 -21.81
C ASN A 260 -5.88 -2.15 -22.24
N ALA A 261 -4.73 -2.58 -22.77
CA ALA A 261 -3.66 -1.76 -23.32
C ALA A 261 -4.14 -0.62 -24.25
N ASN A 262 -5.18 -0.89 -25.04
CA ASN A 262 -5.72 0.05 -26.03
C ASN A 262 -6.75 1.05 -25.46
N ILE A 263 -7.05 0.99 -24.17
CA ILE A 263 -7.95 1.95 -23.52
C ILE A 263 -7.14 3.17 -23.12
N ALA A 264 -7.47 4.33 -23.67
CA ALA A 264 -6.85 5.58 -23.29
C ALA A 264 -7.28 6.00 -21.87
N GLY A 265 -6.33 6.35 -21.01
CA GLY A 265 -6.62 7.03 -19.75
C GLY A 265 -5.62 6.77 -18.64
N ILE A 266 -5.99 7.19 -17.43
CA ILE A 266 -5.20 7.02 -16.21
C ILE A 266 -5.93 6.08 -15.26
N TRP A 267 -5.29 4.98 -14.88
CA TRP A 267 -5.76 4.10 -13.82
C TRP A 267 -4.84 4.22 -12.61
N LYS A 268 -5.39 4.68 -11.49
CA LYS A 268 -4.69 4.82 -10.22
C LYS A 268 -4.68 3.48 -9.49
N VAL A 269 -3.50 3.02 -9.10
CA VAL A 269 -3.30 1.80 -8.31
C VAL A 269 -2.41 2.11 -7.13
N GLY A 270 -2.61 1.44 -5.99
CA GLY A 270 -1.77 1.59 -4.81
C GLY A 270 -0.29 1.39 -5.15
N ILE A 271 0.57 2.25 -4.61
CA ILE A 271 2.00 2.27 -4.96
C ILE A 271 2.71 0.92 -4.76
N THR A 272 2.21 0.09 -3.84
CA THR A 272 2.70 -1.26 -3.57
C THR A 272 2.53 -2.22 -4.74
N HIS A 273 1.57 -1.97 -5.63
CA HIS A 273 1.33 -2.81 -6.81
C HIS A 273 2.32 -2.49 -7.94
N ILE A 274 2.78 -1.23 -8.06
CA ILE A 274 3.61 -0.78 -9.18
C ILE A 274 4.89 -1.59 -9.34
N SER A 275 5.59 -1.89 -8.24
CA SER A 275 6.84 -2.67 -8.29
C SER A 275 6.62 -4.15 -8.63
N GLN A 276 5.38 -4.65 -8.49
CA GLN A 276 5.02 -6.04 -8.72
C GLN A 276 4.42 -6.28 -10.11
N MET A 277 3.91 -5.22 -10.75
CA MET A 277 3.41 -5.30 -12.12
C MET A 277 4.57 -5.35 -13.11
N GLN A 278 4.47 -6.28 -14.08
CA GLN A 278 5.47 -6.49 -15.12
C GLN A 278 4.80 -6.19 -16.47
N PRO A 279 4.80 -4.91 -16.94
CA PRO A 279 4.16 -4.55 -18.19
C PRO A 279 4.83 -5.25 -19.37
N VAL A 280 4.03 -5.70 -20.33
CA VAL A 280 4.56 -6.14 -21.62
C VAL A 280 4.97 -4.89 -22.41
N PRO A 281 6.17 -4.81 -23.00
CA PRO A 281 6.60 -3.63 -23.76
C PRO A 281 5.55 -3.21 -24.81
N GLY A 282 5.17 -1.94 -24.78
CA GLY A 282 4.20 -1.35 -25.71
C GLY A 282 2.72 -1.52 -25.33
N SER A 283 2.39 -2.33 -24.32
CA SER A 283 1.00 -2.57 -23.87
C SER A 283 0.41 -1.36 -23.16
N TYR A 284 0.91 -1.00 -21.98
CA TYR A 284 0.49 0.15 -21.20
C TYR A 284 1.72 0.82 -20.57
N GLU A 285 1.58 2.07 -20.16
CA GLU A 285 2.64 2.75 -19.41
C GLU A 285 2.43 2.59 -17.93
N ILE A 286 3.49 2.23 -17.21
CA ILE A 286 3.51 2.24 -15.75
C ILE A 286 4.30 3.45 -15.25
N LEU A 287 3.75 4.17 -14.28
CA LEU A 287 4.39 5.31 -13.65
C LEU A 287 4.31 5.18 -12.14
N THR A 288 5.40 5.48 -11.46
CA THR A 288 5.39 5.73 -10.01
C THR A 288 4.64 7.02 -9.71
N GLN A 289 4.26 7.17 -8.43
CA GLN A 289 3.64 8.40 -7.95
C GLN A 289 4.55 9.63 -8.18
N GLU A 290 5.85 9.49 -7.99
CA GLU A 290 6.81 10.59 -8.15
C GLU A 290 6.91 11.04 -9.62
N GLU A 291 7.04 10.09 -10.54
CA GLU A 291 7.08 10.38 -11.98
C GLU A 291 5.83 11.13 -12.44
N PHE A 292 4.66 10.70 -11.98
CA PHE A 292 3.38 11.34 -12.28
C PHE A 292 3.24 12.73 -11.63
N ASN A 293 3.62 12.85 -10.35
CA ASN A 293 3.40 14.08 -9.58
C ASN A 293 4.33 15.22 -9.94
N THR A 294 5.42 14.95 -10.65
CA THR A 294 6.36 16.01 -11.02
C THR A 294 5.70 17.05 -11.95
N GLU A 295 4.68 16.63 -12.71
CA GLU A 295 3.87 17.55 -13.52
C GLU A 295 3.14 18.61 -12.68
N TYR A 296 2.48 18.20 -11.60
CA TYR A 296 1.70 19.11 -10.75
C TYR A 296 2.54 20.07 -9.92
N LYS A 297 3.72 19.64 -9.46
CA LYS A 297 4.59 20.49 -8.63
C LYS A 297 4.98 21.78 -9.37
N SER A 298 5.13 21.71 -10.69
CA SER A 298 5.51 22.86 -11.52
C SER A 298 4.35 23.81 -11.83
N GLN A 299 3.11 23.34 -11.83
CA GLN A 299 1.93 24.18 -12.07
C GLN A 299 1.50 24.98 -10.82
N LEU A 300 2.12 24.71 -9.66
CA LEU A 300 1.82 25.36 -8.38
C LEU A 300 2.91 26.33 -7.90
N SER A 301 4.03 26.44 -8.63
CA SER A 301 5.15 27.35 -8.36
C SER A 301 5.15 28.54 -9.31
#